data_AF-A0A6M8B966-F1
#
_entry.id   AF-A0A6M8B966-F1
#
_cell.length_a   1.000
_cell.length_b   1.000
_cell.length_c   1.000
_cell.angle_alpha   90.00
_cell.angle_beta   90.00
_cell.angle_gamma   90.00
#
_symmetry.space_group_name_H-M   'P 1'
#
loop_
_entity.id
_entity.type
_entity.pdbx_description
1 polymer ?
#
loop_
_entity_poly.entity_id
_entity_poly.type
_entity_poly.pdbx_seq_one_letter_code
_entity_poly.pdbx_strand_id
1 'polypeptide(L)'
;MRKSLTTFLLIGVQAISVLGLATTGVVSLPEPAHALCAANPMDGVWQNLNPNTRSLVRVEYRSACHDVISCPDGNCQPQPTHVGRIRAYGACHPTACDWGWTPVYQRPQWVRGSYDQGFADKWIWARMQNDQLIVVTRTHFKDNSGRANYETWDYFQKVSR
;
A
#
# COMPACT_ATOMS: atom_id res chain seq x y z
N MET A 1 21.64 55.54 -26.30
CA MET A 1 21.02 56.87 -26.47
C MET A 1 19.51 56.71 -26.31
N ARG A 2 18.82 57.50 -25.46
CA ARG A 2 17.74 58.48 -25.82
C ARG A 2 16.79 57.98 -26.94
N LYS A 3 15.45 57.99 -26.88
CA LYS A 3 14.36 58.62 -26.06
C LYS A 3 13.10 57.71 -26.20
N SER A 4 11.94 57.84 -25.55
CA SER A 4 11.38 58.69 -24.46
C SER A 4 10.09 58.03 -23.91
N LEU A 5 9.59 58.48 -22.75
CA LEU A 5 8.16 58.37 -22.36
C LEU A 5 7.30 59.40 -23.09
N THR A 6 6.03 59.08 -23.39
CA THR A 6 4.94 60.08 -23.48
C THR A 6 3.61 59.48 -23.00
N THR A 7 3.19 59.87 -21.80
CA THR A 7 1.82 59.65 -21.31
C THR A 7 0.90 60.72 -21.88
N PHE A 8 -0.27 60.34 -22.41
CA PHE A 8 -1.38 61.27 -22.64
C PHE A 8 -2.57 60.91 -21.77
N LEU A 9 -2.88 61.79 -20.82
CA LEU A 9 -4.08 61.75 -20.01
C LEU A 9 -5.19 62.50 -20.77
N LEU A 10 -6.29 61.83 -21.08
CA LEU A 10 -7.52 62.49 -21.55
C LEU A 10 -8.68 62.12 -20.64
N ILE A 11 -9.15 63.12 -19.89
CA ILE A 11 -10.33 63.04 -19.05
C ILE A 11 -11.55 63.23 -19.97
N GLY A 12 -12.41 62.21 -20.07
CA GLY A 12 -13.55 62.19 -20.98
C GLY A 12 -14.81 61.63 -20.31
N VAL A 13 -15.57 62.52 -19.69
CA VAL A 13 -17.03 62.49 -19.37
C VAL A 13 -17.68 61.11 -19.13
N GLN A 14 -18.24 60.93 -17.93
CA GLN A 14 -18.94 59.71 -17.54
C GLN A 14 -20.24 59.48 -18.33
N ALA A 15 -20.36 58.30 -18.94
CA ALA A 15 -21.64 57.67 -19.20
C ALA A 15 -21.92 56.68 -18.06
N ILE A 16 -22.92 56.96 -17.23
CA ILE A 16 -23.37 56.04 -16.16
C ILE A 16 -24.20 54.93 -16.82
N SER A 17 -23.52 53.96 -17.40
CA SER A 17 -24.12 52.68 -17.77
C SER A 17 -24.44 51.90 -16.50
N VAL A 18 -25.71 51.86 -16.11
CA VAL A 18 -26.19 51.00 -15.02
C VAL A 18 -26.11 49.54 -15.47
N LEU A 19 -24.92 48.96 -15.38
CA LEU A 19 -24.73 47.52 -15.51
C LEU A 19 -25.30 46.87 -14.25
N GLY A 20 -26.43 46.18 -14.38
CA GLY A 20 -26.97 45.35 -13.32
C GLY A 20 -26.02 44.18 -13.03
N LEU A 21 -25.15 44.33 -12.02
CA LEU A 21 -24.33 43.22 -11.52
C LEU A 21 -25.21 42.22 -10.76
N ALA A 22 -25.85 41.32 -11.53
CA ALA A 22 -26.31 40.05 -10.99
C ALA A 22 -25.07 39.18 -10.68
N THR A 23 -24.48 39.37 -9.49
CA THR A 23 -23.41 38.51 -9.01
C THR A 23 -23.97 37.12 -8.71
N THR A 24 -23.95 36.24 -9.71
CA THR A 24 -24.15 34.81 -9.50
C THR A 24 -22.98 34.29 -8.68
N GLY A 25 -23.16 34.25 -7.35
CA GLY A 25 -22.17 33.67 -6.45
C GLY A 25 -21.99 32.20 -6.78
N VAL A 26 -20.86 31.86 -7.39
CA VAL A 26 -20.45 30.46 -7.59
C VAL A 26 -20.11 29.86 -6.23
N VAL A 27 -21.05 29.09 -5.68
CA VAL A 27 -20.82 28.32 -4.46
C VAL A 27 -19.90 27.16 -4.82
N SER A 28 -18.61 27.34 -4.55
CA SER A 28 -17.64 26.24 -4.58
C SER A 28 -18.01 25.26 -3.46
N LEU A 29 -18.52 24.09 -3.83
CA LEU A 29 -18.62 22.96 -2.91
C LEU A 29 -17.20 22.41 -2.71
N PRO A 30 -16.77 22.16 -1.46
CA PRO A 30 -15.46 21.56 -1.22
C PRO A 30 -15.43 20.17 -1.86
N GLU A 31 -14.52 19.96 -2.81
CA GLU A 31 -14.26 18.64 -3.35
C GLU A 31 -13.79 17.71 -2.22
N PRO A 32 -14.27 16.45 -2.16
CA PRO A 32 -13.77 15.50 -1.19
C PRO A 32 -12.26 15.31 -1.41
N ALA A 33 -11.47 15.63 -0.39
CA ALA A 33 -10.03 15.39 -0.40
C ALA A 33 -9.77 13.88 -0.40
N HIS A 34 -9.72 13.29 -1.59
CA HIS A 34 -9.35 11.90 -1.80
C HIS A 34 -7.87 11.73 -1.42
N ALA A 35 -7.62 11.31 -0.18
CA ALA A 35 -6.32 10.80 0.22
C ALA A 35 -5.99 9.57 -0.64
N LEU A 36 -5.10 9.76 -1.61
CA LEU A 36 -4.61 8.71 -2.47
C LEU A 36 -3.47 8.00 -1.76
N CYS A 37 -3.77 6.81 -1.23
CA CYS A 37 -2.81 5.89 -0.66
C CYS A 37 -1.56 5.76 -1.56
N ALA A 38 -0.38 6.04 -1.01
CA ALA A 38 0.86 5.88 -1.75
C ALA A 38 1.02 4.43 -2.23
N ALA A 39 1.25 4.25 -3.53
CA ALA A 39 1.38 2.92 -4.12
C ALA A 39 2.56 2.16 -3.50
N ASN A 40 2.30 1.01 -2.88
CA ASN A 40 3.36 0.18 -2.32
C ASN A 40 3.93 -0.75 -3.41
N PRO A 41 5.25 -0.78 -3.65
CA PRO A 41 5.83 -1.65 -4.69
C PRO A 41 5.55 -3.14 -4.46
N MET A 42 5.35 -3.56 -3.20
CA MET A 42 4.97 -4.92 -2.83
C MET A 42 3.54 -5.29 -3.25
N ASP A 43 2.64 -4.35 -3.53
CA ASP A 43 1.23 -4.65 -3.82
C ASP A 43 1.07 -5.48 -5.09
N GLY A 44 0.39 -6.63 -4.96
CA GLY A 44 0.10 -7.52 -6.08
C GLY A 44 0.23 -9.01 -5.75
N VAL A 45 0.24 -9.80 -6.82
CA VAL A 45 0.45 -11.27 -6.79
C VAL A 45 1.87 -11.56 -7.21
N TRP A 46 2.52 -12.49 -6.52
CA TRP A 46 3.94 -12.82 -6.65
C TRP A 46 4.09 -14.33 -6.82
N GLN A 47 4.79 -14.75 -7.88
CA GLN A 47 5.03 -16.16 -8.20
C GLN A 47 6.51 -16.52 -7.92
N ASN A 48 6.75 -17.64 -7.24
CA ASN A 48 8.11 -18.06 -6.91
C ASN A 48 8.88 -18.41 -8.20
N LEU A 49 10.12 -17.91 -8.30
CA LEU A 49 11.03 -18.15 -9.41
C LEU A 49 11.57 -19.59 -9.44
N ASN A 50 11.58 -20.29 -8.31
CA ASN A 50 11.93 -21.71 -8.23
C ASN A 50 10.68 -22.60 -8.37
N PRO A 51 10.44 -23.24 -9.53
CA PRO A 51 9.27 -24.12 -9.70
C PRO A 51 9.35 -25.40 -8.85
N ASN A 52 10.54 -25.74 -8.34
CA ASN A 52 10.79 -26.91 -7.50
C ASN A 52 10.87 -26.55 -6.00
N THR A 53 10.39 -25.37 -5.60
CA THR A 53 10.34 -24.99 -4.17
C THR A 53 9.48 -25.97 -3.38
N ARG A 54 9.92 -26.31 -2.16
CA ARG A 54 9.09 -27.03 -1.16
C ARG A 54 8.53 -26.11 -0.07
N SER A 55 8.64 -24.80 -0.30
CA SER A 55 8.24 -23.74 0.63
C SER A 55 6.95 -23.07 0.11
N LEU A 56 7.05 -21.86 -0.43
CA LEU A 56 5.92 -21.06 -0.91
C LEU A 56 5.95 -20.94 -2.43
N VAL A 57 4.90 -21.39 -3.12
CA VAL A 57 4.82 -21.26 -4.59
C VAL A 57 4.29 -19.90 -5.02
N ARG A 58 3.44 -19.26 -4.22
CA ARG A 58 2.81 -17.97 -4.53
C ARG A 58 2.57 -17.17 -3.26
N VAL A 59 2.61 -15.85 -3.39
CA VAL A 59 2.28 -14.89 -2.34
C VAL A 59 1.39 -13.80 -2.94
N GLU A 60 0.48 -13.25 -2.14
CA GLU A 60 -0.27 -12.04 -2.46
C GLU A 60 -0.08 -11.03 -1.33
N TYR A 61 0.24 -9.78 -1.68
CA TYR A 61 0.41 -8.70 -0.72
C TYR A 61 -0.56 -7.55 -1.03
N ARG A 62 -1.13 -6.98 0.04
CA ARG A 62 -1.97 -5.79 -0.01
C ARG A 62 -1.58 -4.87 1.15
N SER A 63 -1.09 -3.69 0.83
CA SER A 63 -0.84 -2.60 1.76
C SER A 63 -2.13 -2.21 2.49
N ALA A 64 -1.95 -1.65 3.68
CA ALA A 64 -3.03 -1.03 4.43
C ALA A 64 -2.77 0.48 4.48
N CYS A 65 -3.84 1.25 4.30
CA CYS A 65 -3.81 2.68 4.16
C CYS A 65 -4.47 3.27 5.42
N HIS A 66 -3.64 3.90 6.26
CA HIS A 66 -4.00 4.42 7.60
C HIS A 66 -3.74 5.94 7.71
N ASP A 67 -3.55 6.61 6.57
CA ASP A 67 -3.37 8.06 6.47
C ASP A 67 -4.66 8.83 6.78
N VAL A 68 -5.82 8.27 6.44
CA VAL A 68 -7.13 8.80 6.82
C VAL A 68 -7.54 8.26 8.20
N ILE A 69 -7.30 9.06 9.24
CA ILE A 69 -7.98 8.89 10.53
C ILE A 69 -9.44 9.35 10.34
N SER A 70 -10.31 8.43 9.93
CA SER A 70 -11.75 8.69 9.92
C SER A 70 -12.29 8.69 11.36
N CYS A 71 -12.92 9.79 11.76
CA CYS A 71 -13.57 9.94 13.07
C CYS A 71 -15.06 10.25 12.90
N PRO A 72 -15.92 9.25 12.58
CA PRO A 72 -17.36 9.41 12.65
C PRO A 72 -17.77 9.91 14.03
N ASP A 73 -18.69 10.87 14.08
CA ASP A 73 -19.29 11.41 15.31
C ASP A 73 -18.28 11.94 16.35
N GLY A 74 -17.08 12.35 15.90
CA GLY A 74 -15.98 12.82 16.75
C GLY A 74 -15.21 11.69 17.47
N ASN A 75 -15.60 10.43 17.28
CA ASN A 75 -15.01 9.27 17.95
C ASN A 75 -13.90 8.63 17.11
N CYS A 76 -12.70 9.17 17.19
CA CYS A 76 -11.52 8.59 16.54
C CYS A 76 -11.14 7.23 17.17
N GLN A 77 -11.30 6.14 16.45
CA GLN A 77 -10.76 4.83 16.85
C GLN A 77 -9.24 4.75 16.56
N PRO A 78 -8.44 4.04 17.39
CA PRO A 78 -7.04 3.78 17.08
C PRO A 78 -6.91 3.05 15.74
N GLN A 79 -6.10 3.59 14.81
CA GLN A 79 -5.83 2.91 13.55
C GLN A 79 -5.11 1.57 13.79
N PRO A 80 -5.41 0.53 13.00
CA PRO A 80 -4.66 -0.72 13.06
C PRO A 80 -3.16 -0.50 12.89
N THR A 81 -2.34 -1.18 13.69
CA THR A 81 -0.87 -1.03 13.67
C THR A 81 -0.17 -1.88 12.60
N HIS A 82 -0.93 -2.57 11.75
CA HIS A 82 -0.39 -3.32 10.62
C HIS A 82 -0.18 -2.39 9.42
N VAL A 83 0.81 -2.68 8.58
CA VAL A 83 1.11 -1.88 7.36
C VAL A 83 0.54 -2.52 6.08
N GLY A 84 -0.19 -3.61 6.26
CA GLY A 84 -0.79 -4.40 5.20
C GLY A 84 -1.17 -5.79 5.69
N ARG A 85 -1.47 -6.65 4.74
CA ARG A 85 -1.71 -8.07 4.92
C ARG A 85 -1.04 -8.85 3.80
N ILE A 86 -0.68 -10.09 4.11
CA ILE A 86 -0.05 -11.02 3.19
C ILE A 86 -0.82 -12.33 3.21
N ARG A 87 -0.94 -12.98 2.05
CA ARG A 87 -1.51 -14.33 1.89
C ARG A 87 -0.49 -15.21 1.20
N ALA A 88 -0.19 -16.34 1.81
CA ALA A 88 0.85 -17.25 1.36
C ALA A 88 0.23 -18.56 0.85
N TYR A 89 0.84 -19.15 -0.18
CA TYR A 89 0.42 -20.42 -0.76
C TYR A 89 1.60 -21.40 -0.75
N GLY A 90 1.49 -22.44 0.07
CA GLY A 90 2.51 -23.48 0.21
C GLY A 90 2.52 -24.49 -0.95
N ALA A 91 3.68 -25.13 -1.17
CA ALA A 91 3.95 -26.11 -2.22
C ALA A 91 3.27 -27.49 -2.02
N CYS A 92 1.97 -27.49 -1.69
CA CYS A 92 1.16 -28.70 -1.58
C CYS A 92 0.81 -29.29 -2.96
N HIS A 93 0.51 -30.59 -2.96
CA HIS A 93 0.11 -31.35 -4.14
C HIS A 93 -1.29 -31.96 -3.93
N PRO A 94 -2.17 -32.01 -4.96
CA PRO A 94 -1.98 -31.52 -6.32
C PRO A 94 -2.13 -29.98 -6.47
N THR A 95 -2.74 -29.33 -5.48
CA THR A 95 -3.00 -27.88 -5.47
C THR A 95 -2.27 -27.20 -4.32
N ALA A 96 -1.77 -25.99 -4.55
CA ALA A 96 -1.10 -25.20 -3.53
C ALA A 96 -2.02 -24.94 -2.31
N CYS A 97 -1.50 -25.17 -1.10
CA CYS A 97 -2.26 -24.91 0.13
C CYS A 97 -2.30 -23.41 0.40
N ASP A 98 -3.49 -22.81 0.41
CA ASP A 98 -3.68 -21.46 0.93
C ASP A 98 -3.50 -21.44 2.45
N TRP A 99 -2.64 -20.55 2.96
CA TRP A 99 -2.45 -20.32 4.39
C TRP A 99 -3.36 -19.20 4.93
N GLY A 100 -4.16 -18.56 4.07
CA GLY A 100 -5.05 -17.45 4.42
C GLY A 100 -4.34 -16.10 4.51
N TRP A 101 -5.08 -15.06 4.87
CA TRP A 101 -4.53 -13.72 5.08
C TRP A 101 -4.05 -13.55 6.53
N THR A 102 -2.86 -12.98 6.72
CA THR A 102 -2.38 -12.50 8.03
C THR A 102 -1.97 -11.03 7.95
N PRO A 103 -2.22 -10.20 8.98
CA PRO A 103 -1.68 -8.84 9.04
C PRO A 103 -0.15 -8.87 9.07
N VAL A 104 0.47 -7.87 8.45
CA VAL A 104 1.93 -7.66 8.49
C VAL A 104 2.29 -6.40 9.25
N TYR A 105 3.39 -6.47 10.00
CA TYR A 105 3.87 -5.35 10.81
C TYR A 105 5.24 -4.90 10.32
N GLN A 106 5.46 -3.59 10.27
CA GLN A 106 6.74 -3.01 9.85
C GLN A 106 7.87 -3.48 10.77
N ARG A 107 9.01 -3.80 10.16
CA ARG A 107 10.33 -3.99 10.76
C ARG A 107 11.33 -3.19 9.91
N PRO A 108 12.58 -2.96 10.34
CA PRO A 108 13.43 -1.92 9.74
C PRO A 108 13.55 -1.95 8.21
N GLN A 109 13.69 -3.13 7.60
CA GLN A 109 13.84 -3.32 6.14
C GLN A 109 12.93 -4.44 5.61
N TRP A 110 11.87 -4.77 6.36
CA TRP A 110 11.02 -5.95 6.15
C TRP A 110 9.62 -5.69 6.69
N VAL A 111 8.60 -6.35 6.16
CA VAL A 111 7.33 -6.56 6.86
C VAL A 111 7.26 -7.98 7.40
N ARG A 112 6.68 -8.19 8.59
CA ARG A 112 6.56 -9.53 9.20
C ARG A 112 5.11 -9.93 9.41
N GLY A 113 4.71 -11.05 8.80
CA GLY A 113 3.46 -11.76 9.06
C GLY A 113 3.70 -13.04 9.88
N SER A 114 2.65 -13.57 10.51
CA SER A 114 2.71 -14.80 11.31
C SER A 114 1.53 -15.72 10.99
N TYR A 115 1.78 -17.02 10.93
CA TYR A 115 0.76 -18.06 10.73
C TYR A 115 0.93 -19.13 11.79
N ASP A 116 -0.18 -19.55 12.40
CA ASP A 116 -0.25 -20.76 13.20
C ASP A 116 -0.79 -21.89 12.30
N GLN A 117 -0.02 -22.97 12.14
CA GLN A 117 -0.41 -24.16 11.37
C GLN A 117 -0.78 -25.33 12.29
N GLY A 118 -1.01 -25.07 13.59
CA GLY A 118 -1.26 -26.06 14.63
C GLY A 118 0.01 -26.81 15.06
N PHE A 119 0.67 -27.50 14.13
CA PHE A 119 1.89 -28.25 14.39
C PHE A 119 3.17 -27.39 14.38
N ALA A 120 3.10 -26.19 13.79
CA ALA A 120 4.23 -25.28 13.66
C ALA A 120 3.78 -23.82 13.61
N ASP A 121 4.59 -22.95 14.21
CA ASP A 121 4.52 -21.52 13.97
C ASP A 121 5.36 -21.17 12.73
N LYS A 122 4.81 -20.32 11.87
CA LYS A 122 5.51 -19.84 10.67
C LYS A 122 5.54 -18.32 10.64
N TRP A 123 6.75 -17.75 10.57
CA TRP A 123 6.93 -16.31 10.37
C TRP A 123 7.42 -16.05 8.96
N ILE A 124 6.68 -15.20 8.24
CA ILE A 124 7.08 -14.69 6.95
C ILE A 124 7.67 -13.30 7.14
N TRP A 125 8.88 -13.09 6.62
CA TRP A 125 9.50 -11.77 6.45
C TRP A 125 9.54 -11.48 4.95
N ALA A 126 8.98 -10.35 4.54
CA ALA A 126 8.89 -9.98 3.13
C ALA A 126 9.50 -8.59 2.88
N ARG A 127 10.23 -8.41 1.76
CA ARG A 127 10.76 -7.12 1.30
C ARG A 127 10.95 -7.08 -0.21
N MET A 128 10.97 -5.88 -0.79
CA MET A 128 11.45 -5.66 -2.16
C MET A 128 12.98 -5.66 -2.22
N GLN A 129 13.53 -6.24 -3.29
CA GLN A 129 14.92 -6.06 -3.71
C GLN A 129 15.01 -6.30 -5.23
N ASN A 130 15.56 -5.35 -6.00
CA ASN A 130 15.75 -5.46 -7.46
C ASN A 130 14.47 -5.90 -8.20
N ASP A 131 13.35 -5.23 -7.93
CA ASP A 131 11.99 -5.52 -8.45
C ASP A 131 11.43 -6.93 -8.16
N GLN A 132 12.15 -7.73 -7.38
CA GLN A 132 11.70 -9.01 -6.84
C GLN A 132 11.18 -8.84 -5.42
N LEU A 133 10.20 -9.66 -5.05
CA LEU A 133 9.81 -9.85 -3.66
C LEU A 133 10.66 -10.99 -3.08
N ILE A 134 11.46 -10.70 -2.06
CA ILE A 134 12.15 -11.72 -1.28
C ILE A 134 11.27 -12.06 -0.07
N VAL A 135 11.03 -13.36 0.13
CA VAL A 135 10.22 -13.88 1.22
C VAL A 135 11.03 -14.91 1.98
N VAL A 136 11.27 -14.63 3.26
CA VAL A 136 11.99 -15.53 4.17
C VAL A 136 10.97 -16.17 5.12
N THR A 137 10.84 -17.49 5.04
CA THR A 137 9.89 -18.25 5.88
C THR A 137 10.63 -19.03 6.94
N ARG A 138 10.45 -18.64 8.21
CA ARG A 138 10.93 -19.39 9.38
C ARG A 138 9.85 -20.35 9.84
N THR A 139 10.20 -21.62 10.04
CA THR A 139 9.32 -22.65 10.61
C THR A 139 9.84 -23.10 11.97
N HIS A 140 9.01 -22.98 13.00
CA HIS A 140 9.25 -23.51 14.34
C HIS A 140 8.24 -24.62 14.63
N PHE A 141 8.71 -25.85 14.80
CA PHE A 141 7.85 -26.99 15.13
C PHE A 141 7.51 -27.01 16.62
N LYS A 142 6.22 -27.12 16.94
CA LYS A 142 5.70 -27.12 18.33
C LYS A 142 4.94 -28.40 18.69
N ASP A 143 4.99 -29.41 17.82
CA ASP A 143 4.28 -30.69 17.94
C ASP A 143 5.11 -31.82 18.57
N ASN A 144 6.23 -31.51 19.22
CA ASN A 144 7.16 -32.46 19.85
C ASN A 144 7.71 -33.56 18.92
N SER A 145 7.59 -33.40 17.59
CA SER A 145 7.99 -34.41 16.59
C SER A 145 9.50 -34.60 16.42
N GLY A 146 10.34 -33.92 17.20
CA GLY A 146 11.80 -33.92 17.04
C GLY A 146 12.32 -33.27 15.75
N ARG A 147 11.45 -32.68 14.91
CA ARG A 147 11.84 -32.01 13.67
C ARG A 147 12.63 -30.74 13.97
N ALA A 148 13.76 -30.57 13.29
CA ALA A 148 14.58 -29.36 13.41
C ALA A 148 13.86 -28.14 12.80
N ASN A 149 13.91 -27.01 13.50
CA ASN A 149 13.46 -25.72 12.99
C ASN A 149 14.34 -25.28 11.81
N TYR A 150 13.74 -24.64 10.81
CA TYR A 150 14.45 -24.22 9.61
C TYR A 150 13.95 -22.88 9.05
N GLU A 151 14.74 -22.30 8.16
CA GLU A 151 14.40 -21.11 7.39
C GLU A 151 14.54 -21.41 5.89
N THR A 152 13.66 -20.84 5.08
CA THR A 152 13.74 -20.87 3.60
C THR A 152 13.75 -19.45 3.05
N TRP A 153 14.57 -19.24 2.02
CA TRP A 153 14.65 -17.99 1.27
C TRP A 153 14.07 -18.23 -0.14
N ASP A 154 12.93 -17.62 -0.41
CA ASP A 154 12.22 -17.73 -1.67
C ASP A 154 12.22 -16.36 -2.40
N TYR A 155 12.44 -16.38 -3.71
CA TYR A 155 12.54 -15.20 -4.57
C TYR A 155 11.36 -15.21 -5.54
N PHE A 156 10.63 -14.10 -5.65
CA PHE A 156 9.40 -14.03 -6.44
C PHE A 156 9.45 -12.93 -7.49
N GLN A 157 8.90 -13.23 -8.66
CA GLN A 157 8.56 -12.25 -9.67
C GLN A 157 7.11 -11.80 -9.53
N LYS A 158 6.83 -10.54 -9.89
CA LYS A 158 5.47 -9.99 -9.91
C LYS A 158 4.70 -10.63 -11.06
N VAL A 159 3.49 -11.10 -10.80
CA VAL A 159 2.59 -11.55 -11.86
C VAL A 159 1.99 -10.30 -12.51
N SER A 160 2.42 -10.00 -13.74
CA SER A 160 1.77 -8.97 -14.57
C SER A 160 0.31 -9.33 -14.78
N ARG A 161 -0.58 -8.36 -14.60
CA ARG A 161 -1.97 -8.42 -15.06
C ARG A 161 -2.05 -8.01 -16.52
#